data_AF-A0A7J9JXX8-F1
#
_entry.id   AF-A0A7J9JXX8-F1
#
_cell.length_a   1.000
_cell.length_b   1.000
_cell.length_c   1.000
_cell.angle_alpha   90.00
_cell.angle_beta   90.00
_cell.angle_gamma   90.00
#
_symmetry.space_group_name_H-M   'P 1'
#
loop_
_entity.id
_entity.type
_entity.pdbx_description
1 polymer ?
#
loop_
_entity_poly.entity_id
_entity_poly.type
_entity_poly.pdbx_seq_one_letter_code
_entity_poly.pdbx_strand_id
1 'polypeptide(L)'
;ITQNNLQELKEIWAQWDDEVKQLFYCNYGDLSYLLDIKVDKHLFRALVQFWNSAYSCFTFGMVDLVPTVEVYTVLLRCPRIQADKIYSRAVNVPTFVKKLMNITEMKLWDT
;
A
#
# COMPACT_ATOMS: atom_id res chain seq x y z
N ILE A 1 13.62 -10.73 -8.94
CA ILE A 1 12.97 -9.93 -7.89
C ILE A 1 12.21 -10.92 -7.01
N THR A 2 12.65 -11.12 -5.78
CA THR A 2 12.00 -12.03 -4.84
C THR A 2 10.61 -11.46 -4.52
N GLN A 3 9.56 -12.24 -4.74
CA GLN A 3 8.19 -11.84 -4.45
C GLN A 3 7.91 -12.14 -2.98
N ASN A 4 7.68 -11.10 -2.18
CA ASN A 4 7.34 -11.30 -0.77
C ASN A 4 6.02 -12.07 -0.65
N ASN A 5 6.01 -13.11 0.16
CA ASN A 5 4.84 -13.93 0.44
C ASN A 5 4.13 -13.42 1.71
N LEU A 6 2.85 -13.05 1.59
CA LEU A 6 2.07 -12.54 2.72
C LEU A 6 1.94 -13.57 3.84
N GLN A 7 1.85 -14.86 3.51
CA GLN A 7 1.71 -15.92 4.49
C GLN A 7 2.97 -16.05 5.35
N GLU A 8 4.14 -16.00 4.74
CA GLU A 8 5.43 -16.01 5.46
C GLU A 8 5.56 -14.78 6.38
N LEU A 9 5.11 -13.60 5.93
CA LEU A 9 5.11 -12.40 6.76
C LEU A 9 4.20 -12.55 7.99
N LYS A 10 3.03 -13.17 7.83
CA LYS A 10 2.12 -13.46 8.95
C LYS A 10 2.73 -14.46 9.93
N GLU A 11 3.44 -15.47 9.43
CA GLU A 11 4.11 -16.46 10.27
C GLU A 11 5.24 -15.83 11.09
N ILE A 12 6.06 -14.99 10.47
CA ILE A 12 7.11 -14.23 11.18
C ILE A 12 6.48 -13.36 12.28
N TRP A 13 5.41 -12.62 11.95
CA TRP A 13 4.70 -11.78 12.93
C TRP A 13 4.09 -12.60 14.08
N ALA A 14 3.56 -13.79 13.78
CA ALA A 14 2.99 -14.68 14.79
C ALA A 14 4.03 -15.24 15.76
N GLN A 15 5.27 -15.46 15.28
CA GLN A 15 6.38 -15.99 16.10
C GLN A 15 6.99 -14.96 17.06
N TRP A 16 6.77 -13.66 16.84
CA TRP A 16 7.33 -12.62 17.70
C TRP A 16 6.62 -12.56 19.05
N ASP A 17 7.41 -12.42 20.12
CA ASP A 17 6.91 -12.10 21.45
C ASP A 17 6.41 -10.66 21.53
N ASP A 18 5.75 -10.35 22.66
CA ASP A 18 5.13 -9.05 22.88
C ASP A 18 6.16 -7.91 22.96
N GLU A 19 7.37 -8.14 23.48
CA GLU A 19 8.41 -7.11 23.57
C GLU A 19 8.88 -6.69 22.18
N VAL A 20 9.13 -7.66 21.29
CA VAL A 20 9.51 -7.40 19.90
C VAL A 20 8.38 -6.71 19.14
N LYS A 21 7.12 -7.11 19.37
CA LYS A 21 5.95 -6.44 18.78
C LYS A 21 5.80 -5.00 19.26
N GLN A 22 6.04 -4.73 20.54
CA GLN A 22 6.03 -3.36 21.09
C GLN A 22 7.16 -2.51 20.51
N LEU A 23 8.36 -3.07 20.36
CA LEU A 23 9.48 -2.38 19.70
C LEU A 23 9.14 -2.06 18.24
N PHE A 24 8.50 -2.99 17.53
CA PHE A 24 8.04 -2.75 16.16
C PHE A 24 7.00 -1.62 16.12
N TYR A 25 5.99 -1.66 16.99
CA TYR A 25 4.98 -0.60 17.09
C TYR A 25 5.60 0.78 17.39
N CYS A 26 6.55 0.87 18.31
CA CYS A 26 7.22 2.13 18.63
C CYS A 26 7.97 2.74 17.42
N ASN A 27 8.39 1.92 16.45
CA ASN A 27 9.12 2.38 15.27
C ASN A 27 8.22 2.57 14.04
N TYR A 28 7.22 1.70 13.87
CA TYR A 28 6.43 1.58 12.64
C TYR A 28 4.92 1.72 12.87
N GLY A 29 4.49 2.04 14.09
CA GLY A 29 3.08 2.19 14.46
C GLY A 29 2.27 0.92 14.18
N ASP A 30 1.03 1.12 13.73
CA ASP A 30 0.06 0.10 13.39
C ASP A 30 0.33 -0.56 12.01
N LEU A 31 1.56 -0.50 11.48
CA LEU A 31 1.88 -1.11 10.18
C LEU A 31 1.58 -2.62 10.14
N SER A 32 1.71 -3.32 11.27
CA SER A 32 1.38 -4.74 11.38
C SER A 32 -0.11 -5.03 11.15
N TYR A 33 -0.99 -4.05 11.39
CA TYR A 33 -2.42 -4.15 11.10
C TYR A 33 -2.69 -4.46 9.62
N LEU A 34 -1.82 -3.97 8.70
CA LEU A 34 -1.96 -4.22 7.27
C LEU A 34 -1.86 -5.71 6.91
N LEU A 35 -1.23 -6.54 7.74
CA LEU A 35 -1.14 -7.98 7.50
C LEU A 35 -2.53 -8.64 7.54
N ASP A 36 -3.46 -8.09 8.32
CA ASP A 36 -4.77 -8.70 8.57
C ASP A 36 -5.92 -7.99 7.85
N ILE A 37 -5.64 -6.89 7.15
CA ILE A 37 -6.61 -6.24 6.28
C ILE A 37 -6.99 -7.20 5.15
N LYS A 38 -8.27 -7.56 5.12
CA LYS A 38 -8.85 -8.29 4.00
C LYS A 38 -9.06 -7.31 2.84
N VAL A 39 -8.27 -7.47 1.79
CA VAL A 39 -8.47 -6.74 0.54
C VAL A 39 -9.49 -7.50 -0.29
N ASP A 40 -10.65 -6.87 -0.52
CA ASP A 40 -11.63 -7.41 -1.47
C ASP A 40 -11.10 -7.23 -2.90
N LYS A 41 -10.86 -8.35 -3.60
CA LYS A 41 -10.32 -8.35 -4.97
C LYS A 41 -11.27 -7.65 -5.95
N HIS A 42 -12.58 -7.78 -5.77
CA HIS A 42 -13.58 -7.17 -6.65
C HIS A 42 -13.65 -5.65 -6.45
N LEU A 43 -13.66 -5.19 -5.20
CA LEU A 43 -13.58 -3.77 -4.88
C LEU A 43 -12.30 -3.17 -5.43
N PHE A 44 -11.16 -3.83 -5.19
CA PHE A 44 -9.87 -3.34 -5.70
C PHE A 44 -9.86 -3.28 -7.23
N ARG A 45 -10.39 -4.31 -7.91
CA ARG A 45 -10.52 -4.31 -9.38
C ARG A 45 -11.40 -3.16 -9.87
N ALA A 46 -12.51 -2.85 -9.19
CA ALA A 46 -13.36 -1.72 -9.52
C ALA A 46 -12.62 -0.39 -9.30
N LEU A 47 -11.92 -0.22 -8.16
CA LEU A 47 -11.13 0.98 -7.85
C LEU A 47 -10.08 1.27 -8.92
N VAL A 48 -9.38 0.24 -9.41
CA VAL A 48 -8.33 0.41 -10.44
C VAL A 48 -8.89 0.97 -11.75
N GLN A 49 -10.16 0.78 -12.07
CA GLN A 49 -10.77 1.39 -13.28
C GLN A 49 -10.80 2.92 -13.22
N PHE A 50 -10.70 3.49 -12.02
CA PHE A 50 -10.67 4.93 -11.80
C PHE A 50 -9.24 5.48 -11.71
N TRP A 51 -8.21 4.65 -11.91
CA TRP A 51 -6.81 5.10 -11.89
C TRP A 51 -6.52 6.06 -13.05
N ASN A 52 -6.11 7.28 -12.73
CA ASN A 52 -5.72 8.30 -13.67
C ASN A 52 -4.19 8.43 -13.70
N SER A 53 -3.56 7.91 -14.74
CA SER A 53 -2.10 7.87 -14.87
C SER A 53 -1.46 9.25 -15.04
N ALA A 54 -2.17 10.22 -15.60
CA ALA A 54 -1.66 11.58 -15.81
C ALA A 54 -1.43 12.32 -14.48
N TYR A 55 -2.28 12.04 -13.48
CA TYR A 55 -2.25 12.68 -12.16
C TYR A 55 -1.78 11.74 -11.04
N SER A 56 -1.58 10.45 -11.34
CA SER A 56 -1.21 9.41 -10.37
C SER A 56 -2.19 9.32 -9.18
N CYS A 57 -3.49 9.41 -9.46
CA CYS A 57 -4.58 9.41 -8.47
C CYS A 57 -5.76 8.53 -8.93
N PHE A 58 -6.74 8.31 -8.05
CA PHE A 58 -8.03 7.70 -8.44
C PHE A 58 -9.09 8.80 -8.62
N THR A 59 -9.67 8.94 -9.81
CA THR A 59 -10.64 10.01 -10.09
C THR A 59 -12.06 9.45 -10.16
N PHE A 60 -12.95 9.92 -9.28
CA PHE A 60 -14.37 9.60 -9.22
C PHE A 60 -15.20 10.82 -9.66
N GLY A 61 -15.40 10.97 -10.97
CA GLY A 61 -16.08 12.15 -11.52
C GLY A 61 -15.29 13.42 -11.25
N MET A 62 -15.77 14.27 -10.33
CA MET A 62 -15.12 15.53 -9.95
C MET A 62 -14.29 15.43 -8.66
N VAL A 63 -14.14 14.22 -8.11
CA VAL A 63 -13.42 13.98 -6.85
C VAL A 63 -12.18 13.14 -7.12
N ASP A 64 -11.01 13.67 -6.75
CA ASP A 64 -9.76 12.90 -6.77
C ASP A 64 -9.49 12.31 -5.39
N LEU A 65 -9.32 10.99 -5.34
CA LEU A 65 -8.83 10.26 -4.19
C LEU A 65 -7.31 10.07 -4.34
N VAL A 66 -6.58 10.92 -3.63
CA VAL A 66 -5.13 10.80 -3.43
C VAL A 66 -4.90 10.50 -1.96
N PRO A 67 -4.37 9.32 -1.61
CA PRO A 67 -3.89 9.09 -0.26
C PRO A 67 -2.75 10.08 0.04
N THR A 68 -2.99 11.03 0.94
CA THR A 68 -1.96 12.00 1.34
C THR A 68 -1.12 11.44 2.48
N VAL A 69 0.03 12.06 2.70
CA VAL A 69 0.94 11.68 3.80
C VAL A 69 0.23 11.75 5.15
N GLU A 70 -0.62 12.76 5.35
CA GLU A 70 -1.40 12.97 6.57
C GLU A 70 -2.41 11.85 6.82
N VAL A 71 -3.04 11.33 5.75
CA VAL A 71 -3.96 10.20 5.87
C VAL A 71 -3.20 8.95 6.32
N TYR A 72 -2.02 8.69 5.76
CA TYR A 72 -1.21 7.55 6.17
C TYR A 72 -0.66 7.68 7.60
N THR A 73 -0.23 8.87 8.03
CA THR A 73 0.27 9.06 9.39
C THR A 73 -0.83 8.83 10.42
N VAL A 74 -2.07 9.25 10.13
CA VAL A 74 -3.23 8.98 10.98
C VAL A 74 -3.59 7.49 10.99
N LEU A 75 -3.64 6.85 9.82
CA LEU A 75 -4.02 5.44 9.68
C LEU A 75 -3.02 4.49 10.34
N LEU A 76 -1.72 4.73 10.16
CA LEU A 76 -0.67 3.85 10.64
C LEU A 76 -0.08 4.29 11.98
N ARG A 77 -0.44 5.45 12.51
CA ARG A 77 0.05 5.99 13.80
C ARG A 77 1.56 5.90 13.98
N CYS A 78 2.34 6.15 12.93
CA CYS A 78 3.78 5.95 12.94
C CYS A 78 4.49 7.11 13.65
N PRO A 79 5.00 6.94 14.88
CA PRO A 79 5.51 8.06 15.67
C PRO A 79 6.94 8.45 15.32
N ARG A 80 7.71 7.54 14.70
CA ARG A 80 9.13 7.72 14.35
C ARG A 80 9.40 7.84 12.85
N ILE A 81 8.36 7.71 12.03
CA ILE A 81 8.52 7.78 10.59
C ILE A 81 8.65 9.24 10.18
N GLN A 82 9.87 9.60 9.78
CA GLN A 82 10.14 10.77 8.95
C GLN A 82 9.32 10.61 7.67
N ALA A 83 8.14 11.22 7.64
CA ALA A 83 7.19 11.10 6.53
C ALA A 83 7.83 11.57 5.21
N ASP A 84 8.76 12.52 5.31
CA ASP A 84 9.65 12.92 4.25
C ASP A 84 10.47 11.74 3.70
N LYS A 85 10.99 10.80 4.48
CA LYS A 85 11.85 9.70 3.97
C LYS A 85 11.12 8.54 3.31
N ILE A 86 9.93 8.17 3.77
CA ILE A 86 9.19 7.03 3.22
C ILE A 86 8.46 7.42 1.93
N TYR A 87 7.91 8.63 1.88
CA TYR A 87 7.12 9.10 0.75
C TYR A 87 7.91 9.98 -0.24
N SER A 88 9.15 10.41 0.07
CA SER A 88 10.02 11.13 -0.90
C SER A 88 10.66 10.24 -1.95
N ARG A 89 10.61 8.91 -1.80
CA ARG A 89 11.09 8.03 -2.86
C ARG A 89 10.17 8.21 -4.05
N ALA A 90 10.68 8.85 -5.11
CA ALA A 90 9.97 9.02 -6.37
C ALA A 90 9.33 7.67 -6.75
N VAL A 91 7.99 7.65 -6.75
CA VAL A 91 7.26 6.46 -7.15
C VAL A 91 7.62 6.20 -8.60
N ASN A 92 8.19 5.03 -8.89
CA ASN A 92 8.35 4.60 -10.26
C ASN A 92 6.95 4.27 -10.79
N VAL A 93 6.25 5.30 -11.29
CA VAL A 93 4.88 5.23 -11.80
C VAL A 93 4.72 4.06 -12.78
N PRO A 94 5.64 3.83 -13.74
CA PRO A 94 5.58 2.65 -14.61
C PRO A 94 5.54 1.31 -13.86
N THR A 95 6.33 1.16 -12.80
CA THR A 95 6.37 -0.06 -11.98
C THR A 95 5.09 -0.23 -11.15
N PHE A 96 4.55 0.87 -10.63
CA PHE A 96 3.29 0.84 -9.89
C PHE A 96 2.11 0.48 -10.80
N VAL A 97 1.99 1.12 -11.96
CA VAL A 97 0.95 0.81 -12.95
C VAL A 97 1.08 -0.62 -13.45
N LYS A 98 2.30 -1.12 -13.70
CA LYS A 98 2.52 -2.54 -14.05
C LYS A 98 2.03 -3.51 -12.97
N LYS A 99 2.24 -3.18 -11.69
CA LYS A 99 1.69 -3.99 -10.58
C LYS A 99 0.16 -3.91 -10.52
N LEU A 100 -0.43 -2.72 -10.70
CA LEU A 100 -1.89 -2.57 -10.76
C LEU A 100 -2.49 -3.42 -11.89
N MET A 101 -1.90 -3.37 -13.09
CA MET A 101 -2.34 -4.16 -14.25
C MET A 101 -2.29 -5.67 -14.00
N ASN A 102 -1.23 -6.15 -13.33
CA ASN A 102 -1.12 -7.57 -12.95
C ASN A 102 -2.23 -8.00 -11.98
N ILE A 103 -2.68 -7.10 -11.09
CA ILE A 103 -3.75 -7.40 -10.12
C ILE A 103 -5.12 -7.40 -10.80
N THR A 104 -5.33 -6.56 -11.82
CA THR A 104 -6.61 -6.46 -12.54
C THR A 104 -6.78 -7.44 -13.68
N GLU A 105 -5.76 -8.26 -13.97
CA GLU A 105 -5.72 -9.15 -15.15
C GLU A 105 -6.00 -8.38 -16.46
N MET A 106 -5.63 -7.09 -16.50
CA MET A 106 -5.79 -6.25 -17.70
C MET A 106 -4.65 -6.55 -18.68
N LYS A 107 -5.00 -7.01 -19.89
CA LYS A 107 -4.04 -7.10 -21.00
C LYS A 107 -3.73 -5.69 -21.49
N LEU A 108 -2.45 -5.39 -21.66
CA LEU A 108 -2.00 -4.21 -22.39
C LEU A 108 -2.61 -4.30 -23.80
N TRP A 109 -3.59 -3.45 -24.10
CA TRP A 109 -3.86 -3.15 -25.50
C TRP A 109 -2.77 -2.18 -25.90
N ASP A 110 -1.87 -2.64 -26.75
CA ASP A 110 -0.82 -1.82 -27.36
C ASP A 110 -1.48 -0.57 -27.95
N THR A 111 -1.01 0.59 -27.51
CA THR A 111 -1.34 1.88 -28.13
C THR A 111 -0.38 2.13 -29.28
#